data_AF-A0A2T4YJ79-F1
#
_entry.id   AF-A0A2T4YJ79-F1
#
_cell.length_a   1.000
_cell.length_b   1.000
_cell.length_c   1.000
_cell.angle_alpha   90.00
_cell.angle_beta   90.00
_cell.angle_gamma   90.00
#
_symmetry.space_group_name_H-M   'P 1'
#
loop_
_entity.id
_entity.type
_entity.pdbx_description
1 polymer ?
#
loop_
_entity_poly.entity_id
_entity_poly.type
_entity_poly.pdbx_seq_one_letter_code
_entity_poly.pdbx_strand_id
1 'polypeptide(L)'
;MKKVSLALGLGLALAAAGALVLPPGWLHWHMFAVAGDPVALTDLRLAGALSSARIGAEIESAIAARDSGLADSLVALASEHGIKVSPEQQRRLLALKDGAIIQAVADFGHGFVAGDRESGAALAGALVGDVTGYGDLRDLALEGRKWLGGEGTDTTVLAIAAAGLAISAATWVSFGGALPARNGLSAVKAASKARLLSPALTAQLTRTAAGAIDRPALKASLTAASRFDVAAARVAAGGIVRPAAMARFAALGQDTGAVYVRTGQRGLRQVLSLADDAGDIGKAAKLGAAKGTTTRAILKVLGRGALVLGALSLSAVSWMLALIGYAIALAMAAQRIGWWLGRRLFPRRMPA
;
A
#
# COMPACT_ATOMS: atom_id res chain seq x y z
N MET A 1 -40.68 43.41 18.51
CA MET A 1 -39.87 42.56 19.40
C MET A 1 -39.79 41.10 18.93
N LYS A 2 -40.92 40.37 18.75
CA LYS A 2 -40.92 38.95 18.35
C LYS A 2 -40.03 38.57 17.14
N LYS A 3 -40.00 39.38 16.07
CA LYS A 3 -39.18 39.11 14.86
C LYS A 3 -37.67 39.24 15.09
N VAL A 4 -37.24 40.10 16.01
CA VAL A 4 -35.81 40.30 16.34
C VAL A 4 -35.31 39.15 17.19
N SER A 5 -36.10 38.71 18.19
CA SER A 5 -35.79 37.54 19.01
C SER A 5 -35.71 36.24 18.18
N LEU A 6 -36.59 36.08 17.19
CA LEU A 6 -36.55 34.94 16.25
C LEU A 6 -35.30 34.94 15.36
N ALA A 7 -34.86 36.10 14.89
CA ALA A 7 -33.65 36.22 14.08
C ALA A 7 -32.39 35.94 14.92
N LEU A 8 -32.35 36.43 16.16
CA LEU A 8 -31.25 36.16 17.10
C LEU A 8 -31.17 34.66 17.46
N GLY A 9 -32.32 34.03 17.71
CA GLY A 9 -32.40 32.59 18.00
C GLY A 9 -31.93 31.74 16.82
N LEU A 10 -32.31 32.10 15.59
CA LEU A 10 -31.84 31.41 14.37
C LEU A 10 -30.32 31.57 14.16
N GLY A 11 -29.78 32.76 14.41
CA GLY A 11 -28.34 33.02 14.34
C GLY A 11 -27.55 32.19 15.36
N LEU A 12 -28.02 32.12 16.61
CA LEU A 12 -27.43 31.29 17.65
C LEU A 12 -27.51 29.79 17.32
N ALA A 13 -28.65 29.34 16.79
CA ALA A 13 -28.81 27.95 16.36
C ALA A 13 -27.87 27.58 15.21
N LEU A 14 -27.68 28.48 14.23
CA LEU A 14 -26.69 28.30 13.15
C LEU A 14 -25.27 28.28 13.68
N ALA A 15 -24.90 29.19 14.59
CA ALA A 15 -23.57 29.19 15.19
C ALA A 15 -23.27 27.90 15.97
N ALA A 16 -24.25 27.41 16.75
CA ALA A 16 -24.14 26.15 17.48
C ALA A 16 -24.04 24.94 16.53
N ALA A 17 -24.86 24.89 15.48
CA ALA A 17 -24.78 23.86 14.45
C ALA A 17 -23.43 23.88 13.73
N GLY A 18 -22.91 25.06 13.41
CA GLY A 18 -21.59 25.24 12.81
C GLY A 18 -20.47 24.70 13.69
N ALA A 19 -20.48 25.01 14.99
CA ALA A 19 -19.49 24.52 15.94
C ALA A 19 -19.44 22.97 16.03
N LEU A 20 -20.59 22.30 15.85
CA LEU A 20 -20.68 20.84 15.88
C LEU A 20 -20.30 20.19 14.55
N VAL A 21 -20.71 20.79 13.43
CA VAL A 21 -20.62 20.20 12.08
C VAL A 21 -19.32 20.56 11.36
N LEU A 22 -18.82 21.79 11.53
CA LEU A 22 -17.63 22.26 10.83
C LEU A 22 -16.40 21.40 11.12
N PRO A 23 -16.03 21.09 12.39
CA PRO A 23 -14.79 20.34 12.65
C PRO A 23 -14.77 18.93 12.01
N PRO A 24 -15.77 18.04 12.22
CA PRO A 24 -15.75 16.72 11.62
C PRO A 24 -16.01 16.77 10.11
N GLY A 25 -16.93 17.62 9.65
CA GLY A 25 -17.23 17.77 8.23
C GLY A 25 -16.01 18.23 7.42
N TRP A 26 -15.29 19.23 7.92
CA TRP A 26 -14.09 19.77 7.27
C TRP A 26 -12.96 18.75 7.23
N LEU A 27 -12.73 18.01 8.32
CA LEU A 27 -11.72 16.97 8.39
C LEU A 27 -11.98 15.86 7.36
N HIS A 28 -13.22 15.35 7.27
CA HIS A 28 -13.60 14.33 6.29
C HIS A 28 -13.48 14.84 4.85
N TRP A 29 -13.83 16.10 4.61
CA TRP A 29 -13.64 16.74 3.31
C TRP A 29 -12.16 16.85 2.93
N HIS A 30 -11.30 17.25 3.87
CA HIS A 30 -9.85 17.35 3.65
C HIS A 30 -9.23 16.00 3.35
N MET A 31 -9.59 14.98 4.13
CA MET A 31 -9.15 13.61 3.89
C MET A 31 -9.55 13.11 2.50
N PHE A 32 -10.75 13.45 2.02
CA PHE A 32 -11.18 13.12 0.66
C PHE A 32 -10.36 13.87 -0.40
N ALA A 33 -10.09 15.16 -0.19
CA ALA A 33 -9.30 15.98 -1.12
C ALA A 33 -7.85 15.48 -1.27
N VAL A 34 -7.24 14.96 -0.20
CA VAL A 34 -5.87 14.42 -0.22
C VAL A 34 -5.80 12.90 -0.42
N ALA A 35 -6.91 12.24 -0.77
CA ALA A 35 -6.97 10.77 -0.87
C ALA A 35 -5.95 10.17 -1.85
N GLY A 36 -5.52 10.94 -2.85
CA GLY A 36 -4.50 10.54 -3.83
C GLY A 36 -3.05 10.73 -3.37
N ASP A 37 -2.83 11.46 -2.27
CA ASP A 37 -1.50 11.70 -1.69
C ASP A 37 -1.35 10.92 -0.38
N PRO A 38 -0.59 9.82 -0.36
CA PRO A 38 -0.43 9.01 0.84
C PRO A 38 0.27 9.76 1.97
N VAL A 39 1.13 10.75 1.67
CA VAL A 39 1.91 11.48 2.68
C VAL A 39 0.99 12.43 3.45
N ALA A 40 0.28 13.30 2.72
CA ALA A 40 -0.69 14.21 3.30
C ALA A 40 -1.81 13.47 4.04
N LEU A 41 -2.25 12.33 3.51
CA LEU A 41 -3.24 11.48 4.17
C LEU A 41 -2.73 10.92 5.51
N THR A 42 -1.49 10.43 5.55
CA THR A 42 -0.90 9.94 6.81
C THR A 42 -0.77 11.04 7.86
N ASP A 43 -0.34 12.23 7.47
CA ASP A 43 -0.14 13.34 8.42
C ASP A 43 -1.47 13.75 9.09
N LEU A 44 -2.55 13.83 8.32
CA LEU A 44 -3.88 14.10 8.86
C LEU A 44 -4.35 13.00 9.82
N ARG A 45 -4.04 11.73 9.55
CA ARG A 45 -4.48 10.59 10.37
C ARG A 45 -3.65 10.42 11.63
N LEU A 46 -2.35 10.70 11.58
CA LEU A 46 -1.47 10.62 12.74
C LEU A 46 -1.90 11.58 13.84
N ALA A 47 -2.33 12.79 13.47
CA ALA A 47 -2.80 13.80 14.44
C ALA A 47 -3.93 13.30 15.36
N GLY A 48 -4.83 12.44 14.86
CA GLY A 48 -5.90 11.84 15.66
C GLY A 48 -5.58 10.46 16.23
N ALA A 49 -4.59 9.76 15.67
CA ALA A 49 -4.27 8.37 16.02
C ALA A 49 -3.17 8.24 17.07
N LEU A 50 -2.31 9.25 17.21
CA LEU A 50 -1.16 9.24 18.12
C LEU A 50 -1.56 9.70 19.52
N SER A 51 -1.20 8.90 20.51
CA SER A 51 -1.23 9.27 21.93
C SER A 51 -0.01 8.67 22.63
N SER A 52 0.44 9.30 23.72
CA SER A 52 1.58 8.80 24.51
C SER A 52 1.36 7.37 24.99
N ALA A 53 0.13 7.03 25.41
CA ALA A 53 -0.24 5.69 25.83
C ALA A 53 -0.13 4.67 24.68
N ARG A 54 -0.65 5.02 23.49
CA ARG A 54 -0.60 4.13 22.33
C ARG A 54 0.83 3.91 21.85
N ILE A 55 1.60 4.98 21.70
CA ILE A 55 3.01 4.89 21.29
C ILE A 55 3.83 4.06 22.28
N GLY A 56 3.62 4.27 23.59
CA GLY A 56 4.26 3.45 24.62
C GLY A 56 3.94 1.96 24.49
N ALA A 57 2.67 1.61 24.29
CA ALA A 57 2.25 0.23 24.11
C ALA A 57 2.83 -0.41 22.84
N GLU A 58 2.89 0.33 21.73
CA GLU A 58 3.46 -0.15 20.47
C GLU A 58 4.98 -0.37 20.58
N ILE A 59 5.69 0.49 21.31
CA ILE A 59 7.13 0.32 21.58
C ILE A 59 7.36 -0.97 22.40
N GLU A 60 6.60 -1.19 23.47
CA GLU A 60 6.69 -2.43 24.25
C GLU A 60 6.38 -3.66 23.41
N SER A 61 5.35 -3.60 22.56
CA SER A 61 5.01 -4.70 21.64
C SER A 61 6.14 -4.98 20.66
N ALA A 62 6.79 -3.96 20.11
CA ALA A 62 7.92 -4.11 19.20
C ALA A 62 9.15 -4.71 19.89
N ILE A 63 9.44 -4.29 21.14
CA ILE A 63 10.52 -4.85 21.95
C ILE A 63 10.23 -6.33 22.27
N ALA A 64 9.00 -6.64 22.69
CA ALA A 64 8.57 -8.02 22.99
C ALA A 64 8.65 -8.93 21.76
N ALA A 65 8.32 -8.41 20.57
CA ALA A 65 8.46 -9.10 19.29
C ALA A 65 9.91 -9.18 18.78
N ARG A 66 10.90 -8.66 19.54
CA ARG A 66 12.31 -8.54 19.15
C ARG A 66 12.52 -7.82 17.81
N ASP A 67 11.66 -6.85 17.49
CA ASP A 67 11.76 -6.03 16.28
C ASP A 67 12.37 -4.67 16.61
N SER A 68 13.69 -4.66 16.81
CA SER A 68 14.45 -3.44 17.12
C SER A 68 14.27 -2.35 16.07
N GLY A 69 14.16 -2.71 14.79
CA GLY A 69 13.93 -1.75 13.71
C GLY A 69 12.55 -1.10 13.74
N LEU A 70 11.50 -1.82 14.18
CA LEU A 70 10.18 -1.22 14.39
C LEU A 70 10.17 -0.34 15.64
N ALA A 71 10.81 -0.78 16.72
CA ALA A 71 10.94 0.00 17.94
C ALA A 71 11.69 1.33 17.68
N ASP A 72 12.79 1.31 16.92
CA ASP A 72 13.50 2.52 16.48
C ASP A 72 12.61 3.45 15.65
N SER A 73 11.84 2.88 14.72
CA SER A 73 10.88 3.63 13.91
C SER A 73 9.83 4.33 14.77
N LEU A 74 9.34 3.66 15.82
CA LEU A 74 8.34 4.19 16.76
C LEU A 74 8.92 5.27 17.67
N VAL A 75 10.17 5.11 18.13
CA VAL A 75 10.89 6.13 18.90
C VAL A 75 11.14 7.38 18.05
N ALA A 76 11.54 7.21 16.79
CA ALA A 76 11.68 8.32 15.85
C ALA A 76 10.35 9.05 15.62
N LEU A 77 9.26 8.30 15.43
CA LEU A 77 7.91 8.86 15.25
C LEU A 77 7.46 9.63 16.50
N ALA A 78 7.74 9.10 17.70
CA ALA A 78 7.44 9.76 18.97
C ALA A 78 8.19 11.09 19.09
N SER A 79 9.49 11.10 18.74
CA SER A 79 10.33 12.30 18.76
C SER A 79 9.82 13.37 17.80
N GLU A 80 9.40 13.01 16.59
CA GLU A 80 8.85 13.93 15.58
C GLU A 80 7.57 14.63 16.08
N HIS A 81 6.78 13.95 16.93
CA HIS A 81 5.52 14.46 17.48
C HIS A 81 5.63 14.99 18.92
N GLY A 82 6.85 15.15 19.45
CA GLY A 82 7.08 15.67 20.80
C GLY A 82 6.61 14.74 21.93
N ILE A 83 6.40 13.45 21.64
CA ILE A 83 5.99 12.44 22.63
C ILE A 83 7.23 11.90 23.33
N LYS A 84 7.29 12.06 24.66
CA LYS A 84 8.41 11.56 25.46
C LYS A 84 8.34 10.04 25.62
N VAL A 85 9.39 9.35 25.20
CA VAL A 85 9.61 7.91 25.44
C VAL A 85 10.26 7.71 26.80
N SER A 86 9.85 6.69 27.56
CA SER A 86 10.42 6.46 28.89
C SER A 86 11.90 6.02 28.83
N PRO A 87 12.75 6.42 29.80
CA PRO A 87 14.14 5.97 29.86
C PRO A 87 14.29 4.44 30.04
N GLU A 88 13.28 3.79 30.61
CA GLU A 88 13.23 2.33 30.75
C GLU A 88 13.06 1.65 29.40
N GLN A 89 12.14 2.14 28.56
CA GLN A 89 11.96 1.65 27.18
C GLN A 89 13.23 1.80 26.35
N GLN A 90 13.90 2.93 26.47
CA GLN A 90 15.17 3.17 25.78
C GLN A 90 16.24 2.16 26.22
N ARG A 91 16.36 1.90 27.53
CA ARG A 91 17.30 0.90 28.06
C ARG A 91 16.99 -0.51 27.57
N ARG A 92 15.72 -0.93 27.56
CA ARG A 92 15.32 -2.25 27.05
C ARG A 92 15.58 -2.41 25.55
N LEU A 93 15.34 -1.35 24.77
CA LEU A 93 15.64 -1.34 23.34
C LEU A 93 17.15 -1.46 23.08
N LEU A 94 17.98 -0.77 23.87
CA LEU A 94 19.44 -0.91 23.78
C LEU A 94 19.89 -2.35 24.12
N ALA A 95 19.39 -2.91 25.21
CA ALA A 95 19.70 -4.31 25.58
C ALA A 95 19.27 -5.32 24.50
N LEU A 96 18.12 -5.09 23.86
CA LEU A 96 17.67 -5.91 22.73
C LEU A 96 18.62 -5.83 21.54
N LYS A 97 19.15 -4.63 21.23
CA LYS A 97 20.11 -4.44 20.13
C LYS A 97 21.43 -5.15 20.41
N ASP A 98 21.95 -5.03 21.62
CA ASP A 98 23.21 -5.65 22.02
C ASP A 98 23.11 -7.19 21.96
N GLY A 99 22.00 -7.76 22.44
CA GLY A 99 21.73 -9.20 22.34
C GLY A 99 21.50 -9.69 20.91
N ALA A 100 20.90 -8.86 20.05
CA ALA A 100 20.65 -9.22 18.64
C ALA A 100 21.94 -9.31 17.81
N ILE A 101 22.97 -8.52 18.11
CA ILE A 101 24.27 -8.61 17.43
C ILE A 101 24.95 -9.95 17.77
N ILE A 102 24.91 -10.35 19.05
CA ILE A 102 25.48 -11.61 19.52
C ILE A 102 24.72 -12.80 18.91
N GLN A 103 23.38 -12.74 18.86
CA GLN A 103 22.56 -13.77 18.21
C GLN A 103 22.78 -13.81 16.70
N ALA A 104 22.87 -12.69 16.00
CA ALA A 104 23.10 -12.67 14.55
C ALA A 104 24.45 -13.33 14.16
N VAL A 105 25.48 -13.19 14.99
CA VAL A 105 26.78 -13.87 14.80
C VAL A 105 26.66 -15.37 15.07
N ALA A 106 25.93 -15.77 16.12
CA ALA A 106 25.69 -17.18 16.45
C ALA A 106 24.81 -17.89 15.40
N ASP A 107 23.72 -17.23 14.95
CA ASP A 107 22.79 -17.70 13.92
C ASP A 107 23.46 -17.78 12.55
N PHE A 108 24.38 -16.86 12.23
CA PHE A 108 25.21 -16.96 11.02
C PHE A 108 26.14 -18.17 11.07
N GLY A 109 26.79 -18.43 12.22
CA GLY A 109 27.65 -19.60 12.43
C GLY A 109 26.88 -20.93 12.35
N HIS A 110 25.69 -20.99 12.95
CA HIS A 110 24.82 -22.17 12.88
C HIS A 110 24.18 -22.34 11.49
N GLY A 111 23.72 -21.26 10.85
CA GLY A 111 23.09 -21.28 9.52
C GLY A 111 24.06 -21.63 8.38
N PHE A 112 25.34 -21.24 8.50
CA PHE A 112 26.39 -21.62 7.55
C PHE A 112 26.75 -23.12 7.63
N VAL A 113 26.56 -23.77 8.78
CA VAL A 113 26.90 -25.17 9.03
C VAL A 113 25.70 -26.12 8.90
N ALA A 114 24.50 -25.69 9.31
CA ALA A 114 23.30 -26.53 9.36
C ALA A 114 22.37 -26.41 8.15
N GLY A 115 22.52 -25.39 7.29
CA GLY A 115 21.64 -25.19 6.14
C GLY A 115 20.16 -25.01 6.52
N ASP A 116 19.89 -24.47 7.71
CA ASP A 116 18.53 -24.40 8.26
C ASP A 116 17.73 -23.20 7.74
N ARG A 117 16.43 -23.46 7.54
CA ARG A 117 15.51 -22.76 6.65
C ARG A 117 14.59 -21.82 7.41
N GLU A 118 15.09 -20.89 8.21
CA GLU A 118 14.23 -19.82 8.76
C GLU A 118 15.01 -18.51 8.92
N SER A 119 14.55 -17.46 8.22
CA SER A 119 15.10 -16.09 8.15
C SER A 119 16.29 -15.87 7.19
N GLY A 120 16.30 -14.71 6.51
CA GLY A 120 17.37 -14.18 5.64
C GLY A 120 17.78 -15.03 4.43
N ALA A 121 18.38 -16.20 4.70
CA ALA A 121 18.91 -17.16 3.74
C ALA A 121 17.85 -17.76 2.81
N ALA A 122 16.58 -17.84 3.20
CA ALA A 122 15.51 -18.29 2.31
C ALA A 122 15.16 -17.26 1.21
N LEU A 123 15.27 -15.95 1.51
CA LEU A 123 15.05 -14.89 0.51
C LEU A 123 16.31 -14.72 -0.34
N ALA A 124 17.50 -14.74 0.26
CA ALA A 124 18.78 -14.73 -0.46
C ALA A 124 18.97 -15.99 -1.33
N GLY A 125 18.56 -17.17 -0.84
CA GLY A 125 18.59 -18.45 -1.54
C GLY A 125 17.50 -18.57 -2.60
N ALA A 126 16.34 -17.93 -2.44
CA ALA A 126 15.36 -17.77 -3.52
C ALA A 126 15.83 -16.77 -4.59
N LEU A 127 16.51 -15.70 -4.19
CA LEU A 127 17.14 -14.73 -5.11
C LEU A 127 18.29 -15.37 -5.93
N VAL A 128 18.98 -16.37 -5.36
CA VAL A 128 20.02 -17.16 -6.06
C VAL A 128 19.43 -18.38 -6.81
N GLY A 129 18.34 -18.97 -6.31
CA GLY A 129 17.72 -20.17 -6.87
C GLY A 129 16.91 -19.93 -8.15
N ASP A 130 16.33 -18.73 -8.31
CA ASP A 130 15.58 -18.34 -9.51
C ASP A 130 16.50 -17.92 -10.69
N VAL A 131 17.82 -18.03 -10.55
CA VAL A 131 18.83 -17.55 -11.51
C VAL A 131 18.83 -18.32 -12.84
N THR A 132 18.25 -19.52 -12.92
CA THR A 132 18.34 -20.34 -14.15
C THR A 132 17.12 -20.28 -15.06
N GLY A 133 15.97 -19.75 -14.62
CA GLY A 133 14.72 -19.69 -15.41
C GLY A 133 14.15 -21.05 -15.87
N TYR A 134 14.85 -22.15 -15.57
CA TYR A 134 14.57 -23.49 -16.07
C TYR A 134 13.36 -24.13 -15.36
N GLY A 135 13.16 -23.81 -14.07
CA GLY A 135 12.00 -24.27 -13.30
C GLY A 135 10.68 -23.71 -13.83
N ASP A 136 10.63 -22.40 -14.09
CA ASP A 136 9.43 -21.73 -14.61
C ASP A 136 9.09 -22.23 -16.03
N LEU A 137 10.10 -22.54 -16.86
CA LEU A 137 9.91 -23.08 -18.22
C LEU A 137 9.39 -24.53 -18.22
N ARG A 138 9.90 -25.36 -17.31
CA ARG A 138 9.49 -26.77 -17.13
C ARG A 138 8.06 -26.86 -16.64
N ASP A 139 7.71 -26.07 -15.64
CA ASP A 139 6.38 -26.10 -15.03
C ASP A 139 5.34 -25.54 -16.02
N LEU A 140 5.68 -24.53 -16.83
CA LEU A 140 4.83 -24.05 -17.94
C LEU A 140 4.70 -25.09 -19.08
N ALA A 141 5.74 -25.86 -19.38
CA ALA A 141 5.67 -26.94 -20.35
C ALA A 141 4.79 -28.11 -19.86
N LEU A 142 4.83 -28.42 -18.57
CA LEU A 142 4.01 -29.48 -17.95
C LEU A 142 2.54 -29.06 -17.80
N GLU A 143 2.26 -27.87 -17.26
CA GLU A 143 0.89 -27.34 -17.11
C GLU A 143 0.29 -26.88 -18.45
N GLY A 144 1.10 -26.34 -19.37
CA GLY A 144 0.66 -25.95 -20.72
C GLY A 144 0.24 -27.14 -21.59
N ARG A 145 0.86 -28.31 -21.35
CA ARG A 145 0.44 -29.58 -21.97
C ARG A 145 -0.91 -30.06 -21.45
N LYS A 146 -1.18 -29.92 -20.15
CA LYS A 146 -2.50 -30.22 -19.55
C LYS A 146 -3.59 -29.28 -20.09
N TRP A 147 -3.27 -28.00 -20.26
CA TRP A 147 -4.17 -27.00 -20.85
C TRP A 147 -4.58 -27.33 -22.30
N LEU A 148 -3.64 -27.83 -23.11
CA LEU A 148 -3.91 -28.29 -24.48
C LEU A 148 -4.69 -29.61 -24.55
N GLY A 149 -4.64 -30.43 -23.49
CA GLY A 149 -5.34 -31.71 -23.39
C GLY A 149 -6.78 -31.62 -22.87
N GLY A 150 -7.24 -30.44 -22.42
CA GLY A 150 -8.59 -30.26 -21.86
C GLY A 150 -8.76 -30.75 -20.43
N GLU A 151 -7.66 -31.05 -19.72
CA GLU A 151 -7.70 -31.45 -18.30
C GLU A 151 -7.70 -30.23 -17.37
N GLY A 152 -8.31 -30.37 -16.19
CA GLY A 152 -8.46 -29.30 -15.20
C GLY A 152 -7.13 -28.64 -14.83
N THR A 153 -6.90 -27.43 -15.33
CA THR A 153 -5.68 -26.66 -15.06
C THR A 153 -5.82 -25.80 -13.82
N ASP A 154 -4.80 -25.78 -12.97
CA ASP A 154 -4.64 -24.74 -11.96
C ASP A 154 -4.14 -23.46 -12.65
N THR A 155 -5.09 -22.60 -13.01
CA THR A 155 -4.85 -21.30 -13.66
C THR A 155 -3.91 -20.39 -12.86
N THR A 156 -3.77 -20.64 -11.56
CA THR A 156 -2.89 -19.89 -10.65
C THR A 156 -1.44 -20.25 -10.90
N VAL A 157 -1.13 -21.54 -11.06
CA VAL A 157 0.22 -22.03 -11.40
C VAL A 157 0.62 -21.57 -12.80
N LEU A 158 -0.29 -21.66 -13.78
CA LEU A 158 -0.04 -21.18 -15.14
C LEU A 158 0.21 -19.66 -15.17
N ALA A 159 -0.53 -18.89 -14.37
CA ALA A 159 -0.36 -17.44 -14.27
C ALA A 159 0.95 -17.07 -13.54
N ILE A 160 1.34 -17.81 -12.51
CA ILE A 160 2.61 -17.62 -11.79
C ILE A 160 3.80 -18.03 -12.67
N ALA A 161 3.69 -19.12 -13.43
CA ALA A 161 4.70 -19.59 -14.38
C ALA A 161 4.82 -18.63 -15.57
N ALA A 162 3.72 -18.13 -16.12
CA ALA A 162 3.75 -17.14 -17.20
C ALA A 162 4.24 -15.77 -16.73
N ALA A 163 3.94 -15.37 -15.50
CA ALA A 163 4.55 -14.20 -14.88
C ALA A 163 6.06 -14.43 -14.66
N GLY A 164 6.47 -15.58 -14.10
CA GLY A 164 7.87 -15.97 -13.96
C GLY A 164 8.62 -15.95 -15.30
N LEU A 165 8.02 -16.52 -16.34
CA LEU A 165 8.55 -16.54 -17.70
C LEU A 165 8.53 -15.17 -18.37
N ALA A 166 7.56 -14.30 -18.08
CA ALA A 166 7.57 -12.91 -18.49
C ALA A 166 8.78 -12.18 -17.88
N ILE A 167 8.98 -12.37 -16.59
CA ILE A 167 10.05 -11.76 -15.81
C ILE A 167 11.40 -12.30 -16.29
N SER A 168 11.50 -13.60 -16.58
CA SER A 168 12.67 -14.24 -17.17
C SER A 168 12.89 -13.85 -18.64
N ALA A 169 11.85 -13.65 -19.44
CA ALA A 169 11.94 -13.19 -20.82
C ALA A 169 12.38 -11.72 -20.88
N ALA A 170 11.87 -10.86 -19.98
CA ALA A 170 12.42 -9.53 -19.75
C ALA A 170 13.86 -9.58 -19.24
N THR A 171 14.25 -10.62 -18.48
CA THR A 171 15.63 -10.83 -18.04
C THR A 171 16.57 -11.18 -19.21
N TRP A 172 16.07 -11.84 -20.27
CA TRP A 172 16.82 -12.16 -21.48
C TRP A 172 16.77 -11.09 -22.58
N VAL A 173 15.68 -10.30 -22.65
CA VAL A 173 15.44 -9.31 -23.72
C VAL A 173 15.68 -7.87 -23.26
N SER A 174 15.52 -7.55 -21.98
CA SER A 174 15.82 -6.22 -21.43
C SER A 174 17.19 -6.19 -20.77
N PHE A 175 18.17 -5.75 -21.56
CA PHE A 175 19.41 -5.06 -21.14
C PHE A 175 20.21 -5.73 -20.02
N GLY A 176 21.42 -6.22 -20.34
CA GLY A 176 22.44 -6.68 -19.41
C GLY A 176 22.99 -5.60 -18.45
N GLY A 177 22.13 -4.98 -17.65
CA GLY A 177 22.46 -4.00 -16.62
C GLY A 177 21.79 -4.34 -15.29
N ALA A 178 22.54 -4.21 -14.19
CA ALA A 178 22.06 -4.39 -12.83
C ALA A 178 20.95 -3.37 -12.51
N LEU A 179 19.69 -3.79 -12.49
CA LEU A 179 18.54 -2.91 -12.20
C LEU A 179 17.77 -3.35 -10.93
N PRO A 180 17.42 -2.42 -10.02
CA PRO A 180 16.63 -2.69 -8.82
C PRO A 180 15.27 -3.38 -9.06
N ALA A 181 14.70 -3.23 -10.26
CA ALA A 181 13.44 -3.84 -10.67
C ALA A 181 13.45 -5.38 -10.63
N ARG A 182 14.61 -6.01 -10.84
CA ARG A 182 14.77 -7.48 -10.75
C ARG A 182 14.57 -7.99 -9.32
N ASN A 183 15.08 -7.25 -8.34
CA ASN A 183 15.09 -7.69 -6.93
C ASN A 183 13.71 -7.55 -6.29
N GLY A 184 12.95 -6.51 -6.65
CA GLY A 184 11.62 -6.28 -6.09
C GLY A 184 10.61 -7.32 -6.53
N LEU A 185 10.58 -7.69 -7.81
CA LEU A 185 9.59 -8.65 -8.30
C LEU A 185 9.85 -10.08 -7.82
N SER A 186 11.12 -10.48 -7.68
CA SER A 186 11.51 -11.73 -7.00
C SER A 186 11.11 -11.71 -5.52
N ALA A 187 11.18 -10.56 -4.84
CA ALA A 187 10.68 -10.44 -3.48
C ALA A 187 9.15 -10.63 -3.40
N VAL A 188 8.38 -10.11 -4.36
CA VAL A 188 6.93 -10.39 -4.46
C VAL A 188 6.67 -11.87 -4.71
N LYS A 189 7.41 -12.53 -5.62
CA LYS A 189 7.30 -13.97 -5.90
C LYS A 189 7.60 -14.80 -4.64
N ALA A 190 8.67 -14.48 -3.92
CA ALA A 190 9.03 -15.15 -2.67
C ALA A 190 7.97 -14.93 -1.57
N ALA A 191 7.44 -13.71 -1.45
CA ALA A 191 6.37 -13.40 -0.50
C ALA A 191 5.06 -14.12 -0.84
N SER A 192 4.73 -14.23 -2.13
CA SER A 192 3.58 -15.03 -2.61
C SER A 192 3.73 -16.50 -2.24
N LYS A 193 4.90 -17.10 -2.53
CA LYS A 193 5.20 -18.49 -2.19
C LYS A 193 5.14 -18.75 -0.68
N ALA A 194 5.57 -17.78 0.11
CA ALA A 194 5.50 -17.81 1.57
C ALA A 194 4.11 -17.45 2.14
N ARG A 195 3.10 -17.21 1.28
CA ARG A 195 1.74 -16.79 1.66
C ARG A 195 1.70 -15.55 2.55
N LEU A 196 2.63 -14.62 2.31
CA LEU A 196 2.77 -13.37 3.06
C LEU A 196 2.02 -12.19 2.43
N LEU A 197 1.51 -12.37 1.20
CA LEU A 197 0.68 -11.35 0.54
C LEU A 197 -0.71 -11.33 1.17
N SER A 198 -1.36 -10.16 1.17
CA SER A 198 -2.77 -10.10 1.52
C SER A 198 -3.62 -10.97 0.55
N PRO A 199 -4.77 -11.50 0.99
CA PRO A 199 -5.66 -12.25 0.10
C PRO A 199 -6.12 -11.43 -1.11
N ALA A 200 -6.38 -10.13 -0.91
CA ALA A 200 -6.81 -9.23 -1.97
C ALA A 200 -5.70 -8.99 -3.00
N LEU A 201 -4.47 -8.74 -2.54
CA LEU A 201 -3.29 -8.58 -3.41
C LEU A 201 -3.02 -9.85 -4.18
N THR A 202 -3.10 -11.02 -3.54
CA THR A 202 -2.97 -12.31 -4.21
C THR A 202 -3.99 -12.43 -5.34
N ALA A 203 -5.28 -12.21 -5.05
CA ALA A 203 -6.33 -12.30 -6.05
C ALA A 203 -6.17 -11.28 -7.20
N GLN A 204 -5.73 -10.05 -6.89
CA GLN A 204 -5.50 -8.99 -7.87
C GLN A 204 -4.31 -9.31 -8.78
N LEU A 205 -3.20 -9.80 -8.22
CA LEU A 205 -2.03 -10.21 -8.98
C LEU A 205 -2.34 -11.43 -9.85
N THR A 206 -3.10 -12.41 -9.36
CA THR A 206 -3.54 -13.56 -10.16
C THR A 206 -4.40 -13.12 -11.35
N ARG A 207 -5.39 -12.23 -11.14
CA ARG A 207 -6.21 -11.69 -12.24
C ARG A 207 -5.36 -10.91 -13.25
N THR A 208 -4.42 -10.10 -12.77
CA THR A 208 -3.54 -9.30 -13.61
C THR A 208 -2.61 -10.20 -14.44
N ALA A 209 -2.05 -11.24 -13.84
CA ALA A 209 -1.20 -12.23 -14.51
C ALA A 209 -1.99 -13.04 -15.55
N ALA A 210 -3.21 -13.48 -15.23
CA ALA A 210 -4.07 -14.17 -16.19
C ALA A 210 -4.42 -13.29 -17.40
N GLY A 211 -4.65 -12.00 -17.19
CA GLY A 211 -4.88 -11.02 -18.26
C GLY A 211 -3.63 -10.56 -19.01
N ALA A 212 -2.44 -10.89 -18.50
CA ALA A 212 -1.16 -10.51 -19.11
C ALA A 212 -0.78 -11.41 -20.29
N ILE A 213 -1.33 -12.63 -20.33
CA ILE A 213 -0.97 -13.67 -21.30
C ILE A 213 -1.76 -13.47 -22.60
N ASP A 214 -1.04 -13.37 -23.71
CA ASP A 214 -1.61 -13.48 -25.04
C ASP A 214 -1.80 -14.95 -25.41
N ARG A 215 -3.05 -15.41 -25.32
CA ARG A 215 -3.41 -16.82 -25.59
C ARG A 215 -3.07 -17.25 -27.03
N PRO A 216 -3.31 -16.43 -28.08
CA PRO A 216 -2.84 -16.74 -29.43
C PRO A 216 -1.33 -16.95 -29.52
N ALA A 217 -0.53 -16.04 -28.96
CA ALA A 217 0.94 -16.16 -28.99
C ALA A 217 1.44 -17.38 -28.18
N LEU A 218 0.81 -17.66 -27.03
CA LEU A 218 1.09 -18.86 -26.24
C LEU A 218 0.82 -20.13 -27.05
N LYS A 219 -0.34 -20.22 -27.71
CA LYS A 219 -0.70 -21.37 -28.56
C LYS A 219 0.27 -21.52 -29.73
N ALA A 220 0.65 -20.41 -30.37
CA ALA A 220 1.61 -20.41 -31.48
C ALA A 220 2.98 -20.91 -31.02
N SER A 221 3.46 -20.46 -29.85
CA SER A 221 4.73 -20.89 -29.28
C SER A 221 4.73 -22.39 -28.93
N LEU A 222 3.67 -22.87 -28.28
CA LEU A 222 3.52 -24.30 -27.95
C LEU A 222 3.44 -25.17 -29.21
N THR A 223 2.74 -24.69 -30.25
CA THR A 223 2.63 -25.41 -31.54
C THR A 223 3.99 -25.49 -32.23
N ALA A 224 4.75 -24.39 -32.28
CA ALA A 224 6.09 -24.39 -32.84
C ALA A 224 7.05 -25.31 -32.05
N ALA A 225 6.98 -25.28 -30.72
CA ALA A 225 7.77 -26.15 -29.86
C ALA A 225 7.45 -27.64 -30.09
N SER A 226 6.17 -28.00 -30.28
CA SER A 226 5.74 -29.38 -30.58
C SER A 226 6.29 -29.91 -31.92
N ARG A 227 6.68 -29.00 -32.82
CA ARG A 227 7.27 -29.29 -34.12
C ARG A 227 8.80 -29.23 -34.10
N PHE A 228 9.40 -29.07 -32.92
CA PHE A 228 10.84 -28.85 -32.73
C PHE A 228 11.39 -27.62 -33.47
N ASP A 229 10.52 -26.65 -33.81
CA ASP A 229 10.92 -25.39 -34.43
C ASP A 229 11.27 -24.36 -33.35
N VAL A 230 12.54 -24.39 -32.94
CA VAL A 230 13.07 -23.52 -31.88
C VAL A 230 13.03 -22.04 -32.29
N ALA A 231 13.22 -21.73 -33.57
CA ALA A 231 13.22 -20.35 -34.07
C ALA A 231 11.80 -19.77 -34.01
N ALA A 232 10.80 -20.48 -34.52
CA ALA A 232 9.41 -20.06 -34.46
C ALA A 232 8.87 -20.04 -33.02
N ALA A 233 9.27 -21.01 -32.18
CA ALA A 233 8.89 -21.03 -30.77
C ALA A 233 9.41 -19.80 -30.03
N ARG A 234 10.64 -19.36 -30.31
CA ARG A 234 11.27 -18.17 -29.72
C ARG A 234 10.59 -16.87 -30.16
N VAL A 235 10.24 -16.74 -31.44
CA VAL A 235 9.53 -15.57 -31.96
C VAL A 235 8.14 -15.46 -31.32
N ALA A 236 7.39 -16.55 -31.28
CA ALA A 236 6.06 -16.58 -30.66
C ALA A 236 6.13 -16.39 -29.14
N ALA A 237 7.19 -16.87 -28.48
CA ALA A 237 7.43 -16.66 -27.06
C ALA A 237 7.55 -15.18 -26.68
N GLY A 238 8.14 -14.36 -27.56
CA GLY A 238 8.26 -12.91 -27.37
C GLY A 238 6.89 -12.18 -27.33
N GLY A 239 5.84 -12.80 -27.87
CA GLY A 239 4.48 -12.26 -27.86
C GLY A 239 3.59 -12.77 -26.73
N ILE A 240 4.05 -13.74 -25.92
CA ILE A 240 3.23 -14.38 -24.86
C ILE A 240 2.78 -13.37 -23.82
N VAL A 241 3.58 -12.35 -23.55
CA VAL A 241 3.30 -11.38 -22.51
C VAL A 241 3.01 -10.05 -23.14
N ARG A 242 1.84 -9.50 -22.84
CA ARG A 242 1.43 -8.20 -23.35
C ARG A 242 2.39 -7.11 -22.87
N PRO A 243 2.87 -6.20 -23.74
CA PRO A 243 3.77 -5.11 -23.34
C PRO A 243 3.24 -4.25 -22.20
N ALA A 244 1.92 -3.98 -22.19
CA ALA A 244 1.28 -3.23 -21.11
C ALA A 244 1.34 -3.97 -19.76
N ALA A 245 1.28 -5.30 -19.76
CA ALA A 245 1.44 -6.09 -18.54
C ALA A 245 2.90 -6.12 -18.07
N MET A 246 3.85 -6.21 -19.01
CA MET A 246 5.29 -6.09 -18.70
C MET A 246 5.60 -4.78 -17.98
N ALA A 247 5.09 -3.66 -18.48
CA ALA A 247 5.26 -2.35 -17.86
C ALA A 247 4.68 -2.29 -16.43
N ARG A 248 3.50 -2.90 -16.22
CA ARG A 248 2.86 -2.97 -14.89
C ARG A 248 3.66 -3.81 -13.90
N PHE A 249 4.18 -4.95 -14.32
CA PHE A 249 5.03 -5.79 -13.46
C PHE A 249 6.39 -5.15 -13.19
N ALA A 250 6.96 -4.44 -14.16
CA ALA A 250 8.18 -3.67 -13.97
C ALA A 250 7.97 -2.55 -12.93
N ALA A 251 6.88 -1.79 -13.02
CA ALA A 251 6.52 -0.76 -12.04
C ALA A 251 6.32 -1.37 -10.65
N LEU A 252 5.58 -2.48 -10.53
CA LEU A 252 5.44 -3.22 -9.27
C LEU A 252 6.80 -3.63 -8.69
N GLY A 253 7.71 -4.15 -9.52
CA GLY A 253 9.06 -4.52 -9.09
C GLY A 253 9.87 -3.31 -8.61
N GLN A 254 9.78 -2.18 -9.29
CA GLN A 254 10.44 -0.94 -8.88
C GLN A 254 9.90 -0.41 -7.54
N ASP A 255 8.57 -0.35 -7.38
CA ASP A 255 7.94 0.11 -6.14
C ASP A 255 8.26 -0.82 -4.97
N THR A 256 8.22 -2.13 -5.19
CA THR A 256 8.60 -3.14 -4.18
C THR A 256 10.07 -2.98 -3.78
N GLY A 257 10.96 -2.77 -4.76
CA GLY A 257 12.38 -2.51 -4.51
C GLY A 257 12.59 -1.22 -3.71
N ALA A 258 11.86 -0.16 -4.04
CA ALA A 258 11.92 1.11 -3.32
C ALA A 258 11.44 0.98 -1.86
N VAL A 259 10.41 0.18 -1.60
CA VAL A 259 9.96 -0.15 -0.24
C VAL A 259 11.02 -0.97 0.50
N TYR A 260 11.59 -1.98 -0.16
CA TYR A 260 12.61 -2.85 0.44
C TYR A 260 13.84 -2.06 0.89
N VAL A 261 14.37 -1.19 0.03
CA VAL A 261 15.56 -0.37 0.33
C VAL A 261 15.35 0.50 1.56
N ARG A 262 14.13 1.02 1.78
CA ARG A 262 13.85 1.95 2.87
C ARG A 262 13.40 1.29 4.16
N THR A 263 12.74 0.13 4.07
CA THR A 263 12.06 -0.50 5.21
C THR A 263 12.61 -1.88 5.56
N GLY A 264 13.53 -2.40 4.74
CA GLY A 264 14.10 -3.74 4.87
C GLY A 264 13.07 -4.85 4.64
N GLN A 265 13.48 -6.10 4.88
CA GLN A 265 12.63 -7.26 4.65
C GLN A 265 11.37 -7.28 5.55
N ARG A 266 11.49 -6.91 6.83
CA ARG A 266 10.35 -6.89 7.75
C ARG A 266 9.35 -5.79 7.39
N GLY A 267 9.83 -4.62 7.00
CA GLY A 267 8.98 -3.54 6.51
C GLY A 267 8.32 -3.85 5.17
N LEU A 268 9.04 -4.50 4.25
CA LEU A 268 8.45 -4.97 3.00
C LEU A 268 7.31 -5.96 3.25
N ARG A 269 7.51 -6.94 4.13
CA ARG A 269 6.46 -7.89 4.53
C ARG A 269 5.24 -7.19 5.11
N GLN A 270 5.46 -6.18 5.95
CA GLN A 270 4.39 -5.36 6.50
C GLN A 270 3.59 -4.63 5.42
N VAL A 271 4.25 -4.09 4.38
CA VAL A 271 3.55 -3.47 3.25
C VAL A 271 2.76 -4.51 2.46
N LEU A 272 3.38 -5.65 2.14
CA LEU A 272 2.74 -6.70 1.33
C LEU A 272 1.54 -7.37 2.03
N SER A 273 1.54 -7.41 3.36
CA SER A 273 0.40 -7.92 4.12
C SER A 273 -0.74 -6.90 4.25
N LEU A 274 -0.47 -5.61 4.08
CA LEU A 274 -1.45 -4.52 4.17
C LEU A 274 -2.02 -4.06 2.83
N ALA A 275 -1.26 -4.18 1.75
CA ALA A 275 -1.64 -3.73 0.41
C ALA A 275 -2.70 -4.65 -0.21
N ASP A 276 -3.69 -4.10 -0.91
CA ASP A 276 -4.68 -4.90 -1.67
C ASP A 276 -4.39 -4.97 -3.17
N ASP A 277 -3.57 -4.04 -3.68
CA ASP A 277 -3.19 -3.97 -5.08
C ASP A 277 -1.77 -3.40 -5.25
N ALA A 278 -1.27 -3.47 -6.49
CA ALA A 278 0.05 -2.94 -6.84
C ALA A 278 0.18 -1.41 -6.64
N GLY A 279 -0.92 -0.66 -6.74
CA GLY A 279 -0.94 0.78 -6.52
C GLY A 279 -0.71 1.13 -5.05
N ASP A 280 -1.20 0.33 -4.12
CA ASP A 280 -0.93 0.49 -2.68
C ASP A 280 0.56 0.29 -2.35
N ILE A 281 1.27 -0.58 -3.07
CA ILE A 281 2.72 -0.75 -2.96
C ILE A 281 3.44 0.52 -3.46
N GLY A 282 2.98 1.11 -4.58
CA GLY A 282 3.50 2.40 -5.05
C GLY A 282 3.25 3.55 -4.08
N LYS A 283 2.10 3.57 -3.39
CA LYS A 283 1.83 4.54 -2.32
C LYS A 283 2.74 4.33 -1.11
N ALA A 284 3.01 3.07 -0.75
CA ALA A 284 3.97 2.74 0.30
C ALA A 284 5.40 3.15 -0.08
N ALA A 285 5.78 3.02 -1.36
CA ALA A 285 7.06 3.50 -1.87
C ALA A 285 7.18 5.02 -1.76
N LYS A 286 6.12 5.78 -2.09
CA LYS A 286 6.06 7.24 -1.92
C LYS A 286 6.11 7.64 -0.45
N LEU A 287 5.35 6.98 0.41
CA LEU A 287 5.37 7.21 1.86
C LEU A 287 6.77 6.96 2.43
N GLY A 288 7.39 5.85 2.04
CA GLY A 288 8.76 5.52 2.40
C GLY A 288 9.76 6.59 1.99
N ALA A 289 9.60 7.15 0.79
CA ALA A 289 10.46 8.23 0.30
C ALA A 289 10.36 9.50 1.15
N ALA A 290 9.14 9.84 1.59
CA ALA A 290 8.90 11.07 2.34
C ALA A 290 9.20 10.94 3.83
N LYS A 291 8.88 9.79 4.45
CA LYS A 291 8.92 9.59 5.91
C LYS A 291 10.13 8.77 6.38
N GLY A 292 10.84 8.10 5.48
CA GLY A 292 12.11 7.43 5.78
C GLY A 292 11.98 6.43 6.93
N THR A 293 12.68 6.70 8.03
CA THR A 293 12.78 5.81 9.19
C THR A 293 11.47 5.66 9.98
N THR A 294 10.53 6.61 9.90
CA THR A 294 9.24 6.51 10.61
C THR A 294 8.19 5.71 9.84
N THR A 295 8.47 5.34 8.58
CA THR A 295 7.52 4.63 7.70
C THR A 295 6.95 3.36 8.32
N ARG A 296 7.79 2.53 8.97
CA ARG A 296 7.33 1.27 9.60
C ARG A 296 6.38 1.53 10.77
N ALA A 297 6.67 2.55 11.58
CA ALA A 297 5.82 2.99 12.68
C ALA A 297 4.49 3.54 12.16
N ILE A 298 4.51 4.36 11.10
CA ILE A 298 3.28 4.88 10.48
C ILE A 298 2.40 3.73 9.97
N LEU A 299 2.99 2.77 9.26
CA LEU A 299 2.28 1.56 8.80
C LEU A 299 1.77 0.69 9.95
N LYS A 300 2.47 0.67 11.09
CA LYS A 300 2.04 -0.09 12.28
C LYS A 300 0.86 0.58 12.96
N VAL A 301 0.90 1.90 13.13
CA VAL A 301 -0.13 2.69 13.82
C VAL A 301 -1.40 2.82 12.97
N LEU A 302 -1.26 3.06 11.68
CA LEU A 302 -2.39 3.34 10.79
C LEU A 302 -2.83 2.12 9.95
N GLY A 303 -2.01 1.07 9.88
CA GLY A 303 -2.26 -0.09 9.03
C GLY A 303 -2.42 0.32 7.56
N ARG A 304 -3.38 -0.31 6.88
CA ARG A 304 -3.79 0.04 5.51
C ARG A 304 -4.27 1.48 5.40
N GLY A 305 -4.74 2.06 6.50
CA GLY A 305 -5.15 3.46 6.56
C GLY A 305 -4.03 4.46 6.30
N ALA A 306 -2.76 4.04 6.31
CA ALA A 306 -1.65 4.88 5.85
C ALA A 306 -1.60 5.02 4.32
N LEU A 307 -2.12 4.04 3.59
CA LEU A 307 -1.94 3.95 2.13
C LEU A 307 -3.19 4.41 1.39
N VAL A 308 -4.37 4.20 1.96
CA VAL A 308 -5.62 4.44 1.24
C VAL A 308 -6.65 5.10 2.14
N LEU A 309 -7.44 5.99 1.54
CA LEU A 309 -8.77 6.27 2.03
C LEU A 309 -9.58 4.97 1.91
N GLY A 310 -9.70 4.22 3.01
CA GLY A 310 -10.68 3.13 3.09
C GLY A 310 -12.07 3.63 2.67
N ALA A 311 -13.00 2.71 2.41
CA ALA A 311 -14.37 3.08 2.07
C ALA A 311 -14.88 4.16 3.04
N LEU A 312 -15.42 5.25 2.48
CA LEU A 312 -16.00 6.33 3.29
C LEU A 312 -17.02 5.71 4.23
N SER A 313 -16.78 5.79 5.54
CA SER A 313 -17.72 5.29 6.51
C SER A 313 -19.03 6.04 6.36
N LEU A 314 -20.15 5.39 6.70
CA LEU A 314 -21.45 6.06 6.72
C LEU A 314 -21.42 7.33 7.59
N SER A 315 -20.61 7.31 8.66
CA SER A 315 -20.34 8.49 9.48
C SER A 315 -19.60 9.60 8.73
N ALA A 316 -18.55 9.29 7.97
CA ALA A 316 -17.83 10.29 7.17
C ALA A 316 -18.74 10.94 6.14
N VAL A 317 -19.54 10.12 5.43
CA VAL A 317 -20.54 10.60 4.47
C VAL A 317 -21.58 11.48 5.18
N SER A 318 -22.08 11.07 6.34
CA SER A 318 -23.06 11.86 7.11
C SER A 318 -22.50 13.23 7.52
N TRP A 319 -21.23 13.30 7.93
CA TRP A 319 -20.60 14.57 8.31
C TRP A 319 -20.34 15.48 7.11
N MET A 320 -19.98 14.91 5.96
CA MET A 320 -19.86 15.67 4.71
C MET A 320 -21.20 16.21 4.23
N LEU A 321 -22.27 15.40 4.30
CA LEU A 321 -23.63 15.84 3.97
C LEU A 321 -24.13 16.89 4.96
N ALA A 322 -23.86 16.72 6.26
CA ALA A 322 -24.16 17.71 7.28
C ALA A 322 -23.44 19.04 7.01
N LEU A 323 -22.17 19.00 6.58
CA LEU A 323 -21.41 20.19 6.19
C LEU A 323 -22.03 20.91 4.99
N ILE A 324 -22.42 20.15 3.96
CA ILE A 324 -23.12 20.70 2.78
C ILE A 324 -24.46 21.33 3.21
N GLY A 325 -25.24 20.61 4.02
CA GLY A 325 -26.50 21.12 4.56
C GLY A 325 -26.33 22.39 5.39
N TYR A 326 -25.26 22.47 6.19
CA TYR A 326 -24.90 23.66 6.95
C TYR A 326 -24.54 24.84 6.03
N ALA A 327 -23.74 24.61 4.98
CA ALA A 327 -23.40 25.65 4.01
C ALA A 327 -24.64 26.20 3.27
N ILE A 328 -25.57 25.32 2.90
CA ILE A 328 -26.86 25.72 2.30
C ILE A 328 -27.69 26.54 3.29
N ALA A 329 -27.81 26.08 4.54
CA ALA A 329 -28.55 26.79 5.58
C ALA A 329 -27.97 28.19 5.83
N LEU A 330 -26.64 28.33 5.84
CA LEU A 330 -25.94 29.60 5.98
C LEU A 330 -26.21 30.53 4.78
N ALA A 331 -26.15 30.00 3.55
CA ALA A 331 -26.44 30.77 2.34
C ALA A 331 -27.89 31.27 2.32
N MET A 332 -28.86 30.42 2.70
CA MET A 332 -30.27 30.80 2.81
C MET A 332 -30.50 31.87 3.89
N ALA A 333 -29.83 31.75 5.04
CA ALA A 333 -29.90 32.75 6.10
C ALA A 333 -29.32 34.10 5.64
N ALA A 334 -28.17 34.09 4.96
CA ALA A 334 -27.55 35.28 4.39
C ALA A 334 -28.45 35.95 3.34
N GLN A 335 -29.05 35.18 2.42
CA GLN A 335 -30.00 35.69 1.42
C GLN A 335 -31.21 36.35 2.08
N ARG A 336 -31.78 35.71 3.12
CA ARG A 336 -32.96 36.23 3.83
C ARG A 336 -32.65 37.51 4.60
N ILE A 337 -31.47 37.60 5.22
CA ILE A 337 -30.99 38.82 5.89
C ILE A 337 -30.75 39.92 4.85
N GLY A 338 -30.11 39.61 3.73
CA GLY A 338 -29.89 40.54 2.62
C GLY A 338 -31.18 41.14 2.07
N TRP A 339 -32.20 40.31 1.85
CA TRP A 339 -33.54 40.78 1.45
C TRP A 339 -34.20 41.67 2.51
N TRP A 340 -34.02 41.35 3.80
CA TRP A 340 -34.57 42.16 4.89
C TRP A 340 -33.89 43.53 4.98
N LEU A 341 -32.56 43.58 4.87
CA LEU A 341 -31.78 44.82 4.83
C LEU A 341 -32.12 45.66 3.58
N GLY A 342 -32.17 45.03 2.40
CA GLY A 342 -32.50 45.72 1.16
C GLY A 342 -33.88 46.39 1.20
N ARG A 343 -34.90 45.73 1.78
CA ARG A 343 -36.23 46.34 1.98
C ARG A 343 -36.25 47.49 2.98
N ARG A 344 -35.31 47.55 3.93
CA ARG A 344 -35.22 48.63 4.92
C ARG A 344 -34.39 49.82 4.44
N LEU A 345 -33.33 49.57 3.69
CA LEU A 345 -32.45 50.61 3.15
C LEU A 345 -33.01 51.24 1.88
N PHE A 346 -33.78 50.48 1.09
CA PHE A 346 -34.47 50.96 -0.11
C PHE A 346 -35.97 50.69 0.00
N PRO A 347 -36.72 51.46 0.82
CA PRO A 347 -38.17 51.41 0.81
C PRO A 347 -38.66 51.78 -0.60
N ARG A 348 -39.51 50.92 -1.19
CA ARG A 348 -40.10 51.16 -2.50
C ARG A 348 -40.77 52.54 -2.49
N ARG A 349 -40.27 53.47 -3.31
CA ARG A 349 -41.03 54.70 -3.63
C ARG A 349 -42.29 54.25 -4.36
N MET A 350 -43.45 54.47 -3.78
CA MET A 350 -44.72 54.22 -4.47
C MET A 350 -44.78 55.16 -5.69
N PRO A 351 -45.13 54.66 -6.89
CA PRO A 351 -45.52 55.56 -7.96
C PRO A 351 -46.80 56.29 -7.53
N ALA A 352 -46.79 57.61 -7.71
CA ALA A 352 -47.92 58.51 -7.44
C ALA A 352 -49.11 58.24 -8.38
#